data_AF-A0A2A5T2Z0-F1
#
_entry.id   AF-A0A2A5T2Z0-F1
#
_cell.length_a   1.000
_cell.length_b   1.000
_cell.length_c   1.000
_cell.angle_alpha   90.00
_cell.angle_beta   90.00
_cell.angle_gamma   90.00
#
_symmetry.space_group_name_H-M   'P 1'
#
loop_
_entity.id
_entity.type
_entity.pdbx_description
1 polymer ?
#
loop_
_entity_poly.entity_id
_entity_poly.type
_entity_poly.pdbx_seq_one_letter_code
_entity_poly.pdbx_strand_id
1 'polypeptide(L)' 'MDKTPNFFRYQKRNKPSRLSVSEGMTIVIALHQSGYQDFTTYYIYFVCRYLTNEFPELVTRECLNS' A
#
# COMPACT_ATOMS: atom_id res chain seq x y z
N MET A 1 30.69 26.79 -12.23
CA MET A 1 30.04 26.53 -10.94
C MET A 1 28.77 25.75 -11.23
N ASP A 2 28.96 24.43 -11.22
CA ASP A 2 28.03 23.34 -10.90
C ASP A 2 26.51 23.62 -10.93
N LYS A 3 25.84 23.02 -11.92
CA LYS A 3 24.40 22.73 -11.88
C LYS A 3 24.17 21.54 -10.95
N THR A 4 23.42 21.76 -9.87
CA THR A 4 23.02 20.73 -8.92
C THR A 4 22.26 19.60 -9.63
N PRO A 5 22.70 18.33 -9.56
CA PRO A 5 21.93 17.23 -10.11
C PRO A 5 20.75 16.95 -9.18
N ASN A 6 19.53 17.16 -9.68
CA ASN A 6 18.30 16.85 -8.95
C ASN A 6 18.11 15.32 -8.92
N PHE A 7 18.71 14.68 -7.92
CA PHE A 7 18.81 13.21 -7.80
C PHE A 7 17.48 12.55 -7.39
N PHE A 8 16.52 13.33 -6.88
CA PHE A 8 15.19 12.86 -6.54
C PHE A 8 14.20 13.26 -7.63
N ARG A 9 14.07 12.41 -8.65
CA ARG A 9 12.88 12.43 -9.49
C ARG A 9 11.67 12.09 -8.61
N TYR A 10 10.99 13.11 -8.11
CA TYR A 10 9.67 12.95 -7.50
C TYR A 10 8.72 12.42 -8.58
N GLN A 11 8.57 11.11 -8.64
CA GLN A 11 7.65 10.45 -9.57
C GLN A 11 6.23 10.75 -9.08
N LYS A 12 5.63 11.80 -9.64
CA LYS A 12 4.24 12.13 -9.38
C LYS A 12 3.39 10.97 -9.91
N ARG A 13 2.77 10.23 -9.00
CA ARG A 13 1.83 9.16 -9.37
C ARG A 13 0.65 9.84 -10.09
N ASN A 14 0.58 9.71 -11.41
CA ASN A 14 -0.51 10.30 -12.21
C ASN A 14 -1.88 9.64 -11.95
N LYS A 15 -1.90 8.54 -11.19
CA LYS A 15 -3.13 7.83 -10.83
C LYS A 15 -3.54 8.23 -9.42
N PRO A 16 -4.77 8.73 -9.22
CA PRO A 16 -5.28 9.01 -7.87
C PRO A 16 -5.19 7.74 -7.03
N SER A 17 -4.85 7.88 -5.74
CA SER A 17 -4.93 6.74 -4.82
C SER A 17 -6.37 6.26 -4.80
N ARG A 18 -6.55 4.96 -4.94
CA ARG A 18 -7.84 4.29 -4.77
C ARG A 18 -8.22 4.15 -3.29
N LEU A 19 -7.30 4.51 -2.41
CA LEU A 19 -7.46 4.52 -0.97
C LEU A 19 -7.62 5.95 -0.50
N SER A 20 -8.66 6.17 0.29
CA SER A 20 -8.80 7.33 1.16
C SER A 20 -7.70 7.34 2.22
N VAL A 21 -7.46 8.52 2.79
CA VAL A 21 -6.48 8.71 3.87
C VAL A 21 -6.82 7.83 5.08
N SER A 22 -8.10 7.71 5.42
CA SER A 22 -8.57 6.86 6.51
C SER A 22 -8.28 5.38 6.28
N GLU A 23 -8.52 4.86 5.07
CA GLU A 23 -8.25 3.46 4.74
C GLU A 23 -6.74 3.17 4.81
N GLY A 24 -5.90 4.07 4.29
CA GLY A 24 -4.45 3.97 4.40
C GLY A 24 -3.98 3.95 5.86
N MET A 25 -4.54 4.81 6.71
CA MET A 25 -4.21 4.84 8.14
C MET A 25 -4.64 3.56 8.86
N THR A 26 -5.82 3.02 8.56
CA THR A 26 -6.30 1.75 9.14
C THR A 26 -5.34 0.61 8.84
N ILE A 27 -4.85 0.52 7.61
CA ILE A 27 -3.89 -0.52 7.18
C ILE A 27 -2.56 -0.39 7.90
N VAL A 28 -2.06 0.84 8.05
CA VAL A 28 -0.80 1.09 8.78
C VAL A 28 -0.93 0.71 10.25
N ILE A 29 -2.05 1.06 10.90
CA ILE A 29 -2.32 0.70 12.29
C ILE A 29 -2.44 -0.82 12.45
N ALA A 30 -3.21 -1.47 11.58
CA ALA A 30 -3.41 -2.91 11.61
C ALA A 30 -2.10 -3.67 11.35
N LEU A 31 -1.25 -3.20 10.42
CA LEU A 31 0.09 -3.74 10.21
C LEU A 31 0.93 -3.66 11.49
N HIS A 32 0.97 -2.48 12.12
CA HIS A 32 1.75 -2.28 13.34
C HIS A 32 1.25 -3.18 14.49
N GLN A 33 -0.06 -3.32 14.66
CA GLN A 33 -0.67 -4.16 15.69
C GLN A 33 -0.49 -5.66 15.43
N SER A 34 -0.46 -6.07 14.16
CA SER A 34 -0.33 -7.48 13.77
C SER A 34 1.10 -8.03 13.92
N GLY A 35 2.11 -7.17 14.08
CA GLY A 35 3.49 -7.58 14.35
C GLY A 35 4.23 -8.19 13.16
N TYR A 36 3.71 -8.07 11.93
CA TYR A 36 4.45 -8.48 10.74
C TYR A 36 5.63 -7.55 10.48
N GLN A 37 6.78 -8.11 10.11
CA GLN A 37 7.96 -7.33 9.72
C GLN A 37 7.79 -6.68 8.35
N ASP A 38 7.15 -7.39 7.42
CA ASP A 38 7.04 -6.96 6.03
C ASP A 38 5.58 -6.70 5.64
N PHE A 39 5.36 -5.55 4.99
CA PHE A 39 4.05 -5.21 4.43
C PHE A 39 3.56 -6.26 3.43
N THR A 40 4.46 -6.84 2.63
CA THR A 40 4.13 -7.89 1.66
C THR A 40 3.51 -9.11 2.32
N THR A 41 4.09 -9.58 3.43
CA THR A 41 3.59 -10.75 4.18
C THR A 41 2.25 -10.43 4.83
N TYR A 42 2.13 -9.27 5.47
CA TYR A 42 0.85 -8.79 6.01
C TYR A 42 -0.23 -8.71 4.93
N TYR A 43 0.11 -8.18 3.76
CA TYR A 43 -0.83 -8.00 2.67
C TYR A 43 -1.38 -9.34 2.16
N ILE A 44 -0.50 -10.31 1.91
CA ILE A 44 -0.89 -11.61 1.38
C ILE A 44 -1.67 -12.44 2.41
N TYR A 45 -1.18 -12.51 3.65
CA TYR A 45 -1.74 -13.42 4.66
C TYR A 45 -2.92 -12.83 5.43
N PHE A 46 -3.00 -11.51 5.56
CA PHE A 46 -4.02 -10.84 6.34
C PHE A 46 -5.00 -10.05 5.47
N VAL A 47 -4.51 -9.14 4.62
CA VAL A 47 -5.37 -8.26 3.81
C VAL A 47 -6.14 -9.06 2.75
N CYS A 48 -5.46 -9.86 1.92
CA CYS A 48 -6.11 -10.68 0.90
C CYS A 48 -7.07 -11.74 1.49
N ARG A 49 -6.88 -12.14 2.76
CA ARG A 49 -7.65 -13.24 3.38
C ARG A 49 -8.83 -12.75 4.21
N TYR A 50 -8.68 -11.64 4.93
CA TYR A 50 -9.66 -11.15 5.90
C TYR A 50 -10.23 -9.78 5.56
N LEU A 51 -9.50 -8.93 4.83
CA LEU A 51 -9.90 -7.54 4.55
C LEU A 51 -10.30 -7.28 3.10
N THR A 52 -10.39 -8.32 2.29
CA THR A 52 -10.84 -8.22 0.88
C THR A 52 -12.23 -7.63 0.74
N ASN A 53 -13.12 -7.92 1.68
CA ASN A 53 -14.47 -7.36 1.70
C ASN A 53 -14.51 -5.93 2.25
N GLU A 54 -13.59 -5.58 3.15
CA GLU A 54 -13.49 -4.25 3.76
C GLU A 54 -12.83 -3.25 2.79
N PHE A 55 -11.90 -3.70 1.95
CA PHE A 55 -11.21 -2.87 0.97
C PHE A 55 -11.18 -3.53 -0.43
N PRO A 56 -12.32 -3.60 -1.12
CA PRO A 56 -12.43 -4.26 -2.43
C PRO A 56 -11.58 -3.56 -3.52
N GLU A 57 -11.40 -2.25 -3.41
CA GLU A 57 -10.56 -1.42 -4.29
C GLU A 57 -9.05 -1.72 -4.15
N LEU A 58 -8.67 -2.27 -3.01
CA LEU A 58 -7.30 -2.53 -2.57
C LEU A 58 -6.79 -3.83 -3.19
N VAL A 59 -7.64 -4.86 -3.19
CA VAL A 59 -7.34 -6.22 -3.63
C VAL A 59 -7.20 -6.37 -5.15
N THR A 60 -7.58 -5.36 -5.95
CA THR A 60 -7.69 -5.47 -7.41
C THR A 60 -6.38 -5.51 -8.21
N ARG A 61 -5.22 -5.87 -7.64
CA ARG A 61 -3.99 -6.03 -8.44
C ARG A 61 -3.18 -7.30 -8.24
N GLU A 62 -3.27 -7.96 -7.09
CA GLU A 62 -2.34 -9.07 -6.80
C GLU A 62 -2.99 -10.32 -6.22
N CYS A 63 -4.18 -10.26 -5.61
CA CYS A 63 -4.79 -11.47 -5.02
C CYS A 63 -5.63 -12.31 -6.01
N LEU A 64 -5.87 -11.86 -7.25
CA LEU A 64 -6.75 -12.58 -8.20
C LEU A 64 -6.01 -13.54 -9.17
N ASN A 65 -4.68 -13.69 -9.05
CA ASN A 65 -3.86 -14.51 -9.96
C ASN A 65 -2.94 -15.54 -9.24
N SER A 66 -3.18 -15.83 -7.96
CA SER A 66 -2.54 -16.94 -7.23
C SER A 66 -3.57 -17.95 -6.76
#